data_AF-A0A519TB11-F1
#
_entry.id   AF-A0A519TB11-F1
#
_cell.length_a   1.000
_cell.length_b   1.000
_cell.length_c   1.000
_cell.angle_alpha   90.00
_cell.angle_beta   90.00
_cell.angle_gamma   90.00
#
_symmetry.space_group_name_H-M   'P 1'
#
loop_
_entity.id
_entity.type
_entity.pdbx_description
1 polymer ?
#
loop_
_entity_poly.entity_id
_entity_poly.type
_entity_poly.pdbx_seq_one_letter_code
_entity_poly.pdbx_strand_id
1 'polypeptide(L)'
;LFPQQTVAAGQRSPAAEAAINDALDQGTLVLGYTGHGGPEALADEKIITKASLLALTNQNRLAFFVTGTCDLSTYDNPDYTSAGEAVLTDNLSAGAIGLFTTTRVVYSYQNTQLVDSIYSQLLKRNAAGDLPYLGNASRLAKTLAAGGDLNNRNYTLLADPTSMLAYPRQRVIIDSINGRKVVSLQVSLDTLKALSKARLAGHIENRRALNAGFNGTADITIFDKPTTVNTLGDQTNPFVQVPVQVQENVVYSGQATVSAGRFRVNFIVPKDISYSVGVGKISLYAADYTNKVDAQGYQLVPIGGAAQGAAGDTTPPEVRLFMDDDSFVSGGLTGVNSLLLGKLFDLSGINTSNAGVGHELTATLDDDPTKLIVVNDSYTAAVDDFTHGQLRYNYKSLAPGPHVLKVKAWDTYNNSGEGRVEFIAAQSAALALDHVLNYPNPFSNTTTFHFDHNRTGQELEVQVQIFTVAGRLVKTLHANVLASTAHNQRCRHL
;
A
#
# COMPACT_ATOMS: atom_id res chain seq x y z
N LEU A 1 11.72 11.06 4.57
CA LEU A 1 11.87 12.50 4.92
C LEU A 1 11.65 13.33 3.66
N PHE A 2 11.03 14.50 3.75
CA PHE A 2 10.56 15.25 2.58
C PHE A 2 11.17 16.66 2.52
N PRO A 3 11.84 17.05 1.42
CA PRO A 3 12.47 18.35 1.30
C PRO A 3 11.46 19.49 1.11
N GLN A 4 11.83 20.68 1.58
CA GLN A 4 11.15 21.92 1.23
C GLN A 4 11.66 22.47 -0.10
N GLN A 5 10.74 23.04 -0.87
CA GLN A 5 11.02 23.71 -2.14
C GLN A 5 10.44 25.12 -2.08
N THR A 6 11.29 26.11 -2.33
CA THR A 6 10.86 27.50 -2.42
C THR A 6 10.26 27.77 -3.78
N VAL A 7 8.99 28.18 -3.81
CA VAL A 7 8.31 28.65 -5.03
C VAL A 7 7.81 30.08 -4.82
N ALA A 8 7.38 30.74 -5.91
CA ALA A 8 6.88 32.12 -5.84
C ALA A 8 5.70 32.30 -4.86
N ALA A 9 4.93 31.25 -4.62
CA ALA A 9 3.77 31.23 -3.72
C ALA A 9 4.07 30.69 -2.30
N GLY A 10 5.34 30.71 -1.87
CA GLY A 10 5.80 30.26 -0.55
C GLY A 10 6.56 28.93 -0.59
N GLN A 11 6.76 28.31 0.56
CA GLN A 11 7.36 26.97 0.65
C GLN A 11 6.34 25.90 0.23
N ARG A 12 6.84 24.80 -0.35
CA ARG A 12 6.08 23.58 -0.68
C ARG A 12 6.89 22.36 -0.31
N SER A 13 6.22 21.22 -0.14
CA SER A 13 6.88 19.92 -0.05
C SER A 13 6.15 18.91 -0.94
N PRO A 14 6.37 18.95 -2.27
CA PRO A 14 5.66 18.07 -3.21
C PRO A 14 5.85 16.58 -2.91
N ALA A 15 7.02 16.20 -2.38
CA ALA A 15 7.29 14.82 -1.99
C ALA A 15 6.45 14.38 -0.77
N ALA A 16 6.18 15.29 0.18
CA ALA A 16 5.28 15.01 1.31
C ALA A 16 3.83 14.90 0.84
N GLU A 17 3.39 15.82 -0.03
CA GLU A 17 2.05 15.78 -0.66
C GLU A 17 1.83 14.45 -1.38
N ALA A 18 2.79 14.03 -2.21
CA ALA A 18 2.72 12.76 -2.94
C ALA A 18 2.63 11.56 -1.98
N ALA A 19 3.48 11.49 -0.95
CA ALA A 19 3.47 10.39 0.01
C ALA A 19 2.15 10.29 0.80
N ILE A 20 1.55 11.43 1.16
CA ILE A 20 0.24 11.46 1.83
C ILE A 20 -0.85 10.95 0.89
N ASN A 21 -0.87 11.42 -0.36
CA ASN A 21 -1.85 10.99 -1.35
C ASN A 21 -1.73 9.49 -1.64
N ASP A 22 -0.50 8.99 -1.80
CA ASP A 22 -0.27 7.57 -2.03
C ASP A 22 -0.70 6.71 -0.83
N ALA A 23 -0.48 7.16 0.41
CA ALA A 23 -0.98 6.48 1.60
C ALA A 23 -2.52 6.42 1.66
N LEU A 24 -3.20 7.51 1.27
CA LEU A 24 -4.66 7.55 1.20
C LEU A 24 -5.21 6.65 0.08
N ASP A 25 -4.57 6.65 -1.10
CA ASP A 25 -4.96 5.82 -2.24
C ASP A 25 -4.75 4.32 -1.97
N GLN A 26 -3.65 3.95 -1.30
CA GLN A 26 -3.37 2.57 -0.89
C GLN A 26 -4.41 2.10 0.15
N GLY A 27 -4.93 3.01 0.97
CA GLY A 27 -5.94 2.76 1.98
C GLY A 27 -5.34 2.96 3.37
N THR A 28 -5.92 3.90 4.12
CA THR A 28 -5.44 4.29 5.45
C THR A 28 -6.57 4.17 6.46
N LEU A 29 -6.33 3.52 7.60
CA LEU A 29 -7.33 3.44 8.68
C LEU A 29 -7.45 4.77 9.43
N VAL A 30 -6.32 5.37 9.79
CA VAL A 30 -6.24 6.66 10.51
C VAL A 30 -5.15 7.52 9.89
N LEU A 31 -5.49 8.75 9.48
CA LEU A 31 -4.53 9.77 9.08
C LEU A 31 -4.28 10.72 10.25
N GLY A 32 -3.03 10.82 10.69
CA GLY A 32 -2.62 11.69 11.80
C GLY A 32 -1.85 12.91 11.34
N TYR A 33 -2.23 14.10 11.81
CA TYR A 33 -1.46 15.33 11.60
C TYR A 33 -1.39 16.16 12.89
N THR A 34 -0.22 16.67 13.23
CA THR A 34 -0.03 17.67 14.30
C THR A 34 0.93 18.74 13.81
N GLY A 35 0.52 20.00 13.84
CA GLY A 35 1.31 21.10 13.31
C GLY A 35 0.47 22.35 13.05
N HIS A 36 0.99 23.26 12.23
CA HIS A 36 0.26 24.45 11.79
C HIS A 36 -0.82 24.13 10.76
N GLY A 37 -1.78 25.01 10.61
CA GLY A 37 -2.84 24.85 9.64
C GLY A 37 -3.96 25.83 9.92
N GLY A 38 -4.99 25.72 9.11
CA GLY A 38 -6.19 26.51 9.25
C GLY A 38 -7.27 25.98 8.32
N PRO A 39 -8.29 26.79 8.04
CA PRO A 39 -9.48 26.30 7.36
C PRO A 39 -9.23 25.84 5.90
N GLU A 40 -8.14 26.25 5.24
CA GLU A 40 -7.84 25.91 3.84
C GLU A 40 -6.79 24.82 3.64
N ALA A 41 -5.90 24.61 4.63
CA ALA A 41 -4.73 23.75 4.45
C ALA A 41 -4.06 23.34 5.79
N LEU A 42 -3.25 22.30 5.72
CA LEU A 42 -2.33 21.86 6.77
C LEU A 42 -0.88 22.16 6.38
N ALA A 43 -0.10 22.58 7.37
CA ALA A 43 1.27 23.07 7.27
C ALA A 43 1.43 24.34 6.39
N ASP A 44 2.48 25.11 6.65
CA ASP A 44 2.82 26.30 5.83
C ASP A 44 3.19 25.90 4.39
N GLU A 45 3.76 24.70 4.24
CA GLU A 45 4.08 24.07 2.98
C GLU A 45 2.85 23.58 2.22
N LYS A 46 1.66 23.64 2.83
CA LYS A 46 0.39 23.20 2.23
C LYS A 46 0.39 21.73 1.79
N ILE A 47 0.92 20.86 2.65
CA ILE A 47 1.04 19.41 2.36
C ILE A 47 -0.31 18.70 2.20
N ILE A 48 -1.38 19.31 2.73
CA ILE A 48 -2.77 18.96 2.46
C ILE A 48 -3.53 20.27 2.28
N THR A 49 -4.27 20.42 1.18
CA THR A 49 -5.14 21.56 0.89
C THR A 49 -6.59 21.12 0.70
N LYS A 50 -7.55 22.04 0.86
CA LYS A 50 -8.96 21.79 0.51
C LYS A 50 -9.09 21.22 -0.91
N ALA A 51 -8.38 21.79 -1.88
CA ALA A 51 -8.39 21.30 -3.26
C ALA A 51 -7.88 19.87 -3.38
N SER A 52 -6.79 19.51 -2.68
CA SER A 52 -6.29 18.12 -2.68
C SER A 52 -7.27 17.13 -2.03
N LEU A 53 -7.97 17.53 -0.98
CA LEU A 53 -8.99 16.70 -0.33
C LEU A 53 -10.19 16.45 -1.24
N LEU A 54 -10.60 17.46 -2.01
CA LEU A 54 -11.64 17.33 -3.03
C LEU A 54 -11.21 16.49 -4.24
N ALA A 55 -9.90 16.33 -4.46
CA ALA A 55 -9.34 15.52 -5.54
C ALA A 55 -9.06 14.06 -5.13
N LEU A 56 -9.34 13.67 -3.89
CA LEU A 56 -9.14 12.30 -3.42
C LEU A 56 -9.95 11.29 -4.25
N THR A 57 -9.39 10.09 -4.40
CA THR A 57 -9.99 8.98 -5.16
C THR A 57 -10.17 7.70 -4.33
N ASN A 58 -10.05 7.80 -3.01
CA ASN A 58 -10.06 6.69 -2.04
C ASN A 58 -11.47 6.11 -1.77
N GLN A 59 -12.23 5.85 -2.83
CA GLN A 59 -13.56 5.23 -2.76
C GLN A 59 -13.48 3.88 -2.03
N ASN A 60 -14.40 3.64 -1.09
CA ASN A 60 -14.44 2.45 -0.22
C ASN A 60 -13.23 2.27 0.71
N ARG A 61 -12.34 3.28 0.82
CA ARG A 61 -11.14 3.28 1.69
C ARG A 61 -11.00 4.61 2.42
N LEU A 62 -12.13 5.10 2.94
CA LEU A 62 -12.19 6.37 3.66
C LEU A 62 -11.39 6.27 4.96
N ALA A 63 -10.48 7.22 5.18
CA ALA A 63 -9.68 7.29 6.40
C ALA A 63 -10.38 8.13 7.48
N PHE A 64 -10.09 7.83 8.75
CA PHE A 64 -10.47 8.69 9.87
C PHE A 64 -9.34 9.65 10.21
N PHE A 65 -9.60 10.96 10.26
CA PHE A 65 -8.54 11.94 10.42
C PHE A 65 -8.43 12.35 11.89
N VAL A 66 -7.21 12.43 12.40
CA VAL A 66 -6.88 13.00 13.72
C VAL A 66 -5.95 14.18 13.48
N THR A 67 -6.45 15.40 13.68
CA THR A 67 -5.76 16.63 13.28
C THR A 67 -5.58 17.58 14.46
N GLY A 68 -4.36 17.62 15.00
CA GLY A 68 -3.92 18.56 16.01
C GLY A 68 -3.34 19.83 15.40
N THR A 69 -4.22 20.68 14.87
CA THR A 69 -3.88 21.95 14.21
C THR A 69 -4.85 23.06 14.64
N CYS A 70 -4.67 24.29 14.19
CA CYS A 70 -5.67 25.34 14.36
C CYS A 70 -6.85 25.14 13.39
N ASP A 71 -8.07 25.31 13.89
CA ASP A 71 -9.32 25.64 13.18
C ASP A 71 -9.62 25.02 11.79
N LEU A 72 -9.12 23.81 11.53
CA LEU A 72 -9.33 23.08 10.27
C LEU A 72 -10.82 22.87 9.93
N SER A 73 -11.68 22.83 10.95
CA SER A 73 -13.11 22.55 10.81
C SER A 73 -13.97 23.65 11.43
N THR A 74 -13.91 24.85 10.85
CA THR A 74 -14.73 26.01 11.26
C THR A 74 -16.15 25.92 10.67
N TYR A 75 -16.94 24.96 11.18
CA TYR A 75 -18.24 24.59 10.61
C TYR A 75 -19.44 25.49 10.95
N ASP A 76 -19.19 26.58 11.67
CA ASP A 76 -20.23 27.50 12.10
C ASP A 76 -20.20 28.84 11.37
N ASN A 77 -19.38 28.95 10.31
CA ASN A 77 -19.35 30.11 9.44
C ASN A 77 -20.21 29.85 8.18
N PRO A 78 -21.37 30.49 8.01
CA PRO A 78 -22.23 30.26 6.85
C PRO A 78 -21.65 30.78 5.53
N ASP A 79 -20.66 31.67 5.57
CA ASP A 79 -20.05 32.27 4.38
C ASP A 79 -18.94 31.38 3.79
N TYR A 80 -18.58 30.29 4.47
CA TYR A 80 -17.37 29.55 4.19
C TYR A 80 -17.41 28.09 4.64
N THR A 81 -17.14 27.15 3.73
CA THR A 81 -16.94 25.72 4.06
C THR A 81 -15.45 25.44 4.23
N SER A 82 -15.04 25.01 5.42
CA SER A 82 -13.65 24.66 5.72
C SER A 82 -13.20 23.34 5.07
N ALA A 83 -11.88 23.13 4.96
CA ALA A 83 -11.28 21.92 4.42
C ALA A 83 -11.73 20.66 5.19
N GLY A 84 -11.86 20.76 6.52
CA GLY A 84 -12.34 19.65 7.34
C GLY A 84 -13.83 19.37 7.18
N GLU A 85 -14.64 20.33 6.75
CA GLU A 85 -16.03 20.07 6.32
C GLU A 85 -16.07 19.47 4.91
N ALA A 86 -15.37 20.10 3.97
CA ALA A 86 -15.41 19.74 2.56
C ALA A 86 -14.94 18.29 2.30
N VAL A 87 -13.97 17.79 3.07
CA VAL A 87 -13.53 16.39 3.00
C VAL A 87 -14.59 15.38 3.44
N LEU A 88 -15.62 15.82 4.18
CA LEU A 88 -16.77 15.01 4.56
C LEU A 88 -17.96 15.16 3.61
N THR A 89 -18.16 16.34 3.02
CA THR A 89 -19.44 16.69 2.37
C THR A 89 -19.38 16.91 0.87
N ASP A 90 -18.25 17.34 0.32
CA ASP A 90 -18.21 17.96 -1.00
C ASP A 90 -17.67 17.00 -2.09
N ASN A 91 -16.90 15.98 -1.69
CA ASN A 91 -16.51 14.88 -2.57
C ASN A 91 -17.42 13.68 -2.33
N LEU A 92 -18.34 13.40 -3.28
CA LEU A 92 -19.37 12.37 -3.11
C LEU A 92 -18.85 10.93 -3.28
N SER A 93 -17.66 10.73 -3.84
CA SER A 93 -17.10 9.39 -4.12
C SER A 93 -15.87 9.05 -3.28
N ALA A 94 -15.31 9.99 -2.53
CA ALA A 94 -14.06 9.84 -1.78
C ALA A 94 -13.99 10.86 -0.63
N GLY A 95 -12.97 10.78 0.24
CA GLY A 95 -12.82 11.71 1.38
C GLY A 95 -12.50 11.01 2.70
N ALA A 96 -13.07 11.52 3.79
CA ALA A 96 -12.89 10.99 5.14
C ALA A 96 -14.18 10.32 5.65
N ILE A 97 -14.03 9.30 6.51
CA ILE A 97 -15.19 8.70 7.22
C ILE A 97 -15.58 9.54 8.45
N GLY A 98 -14.66 10.38 8.92
CA GLY A 98 -14.84 11.22 10.08
C GLY A 98 -13.53 11.89 10.50
N LEU A 99 -13.64 12.89 11.38
CA LEU A 99 -12.50 13.60 11.94
C LEU A 99 -12.62 13.75 13.45
N PHE A 100 -11.50 13.63 14.16
CA PHE A 100 -11.29 14.21 15.48
C PHE A 100 -10.33 15.39 15.32
N THR A 101 -10.90 16.60 15.30
CA THR A 101 -10.26 17.82 14.75
C THR A 101 -10.64 19.04 15.57
N THR A 102 -10.09 20.19 15.22
CA THR A 102 -10.31 21.46 15.89
C THR A 102 -11.25 22.38 15.11
N THR A 103 -12.06 23.14 15.84
CA THR A 103 -13.00 24.13 15.30
C THR A 103 -12.53 25.57 15.53
N ARG A 104 -11.48 25.74 16.33
CA ARG A 104 -10.89 27.01 16.74
C ARG A 104 -9.38 26.84 16.96
N VAL A 105 -8.70 27.96 17.18
CA VAL A 105 -7.28 27.99 17.56
C VAL A 105 -7.04 27.22 18.86
N VAL A 106 -5.92 26.52 18.91
CA VAL A 106 -5.53 25.63 20.01
C VAL A 106 -4.05 25.81 20.35
N TYR A 107 -3.68 25.46 21.57
CA TYR A 107 -2.28 25.47 22.00
C TYR A 107 -1.60 24.11 21.75
N SER A 108 -0.32 24.15 21.35
CA SER A 108 0.43 22.97 20.93
C SER A 108 0.61 21.94 22.04
N TYR A 109 0.86 22.37 23.28
CA TYR A 109 1.06 21.47 24.41
C TYR A 109 -0.19 20.61 24.69
N GLN A 110 -1.36 21.23 24.79
CA GLN A 110 -2.62 20.53 25.03
C GLN A 110 -3.12 19.77 23.78
N ASN A 111 -2.70 20.17 22.58
CA ASN A 111 -2.90 19.37 21.37
C ASN A 111 -2.23 18.00 21.50
N THR A 112 -0.96 17.95 21.88
CA THR A 112 -0.24 16.69 22.06
C THR A 112 -0.96 15.78 23.04
N GLN A 113 -1.41 16.31 24.19
CA GLN A 113 -2.13 15.52 25.19
C GLN A 113 -3.44 14.92 24.65
N LEU A 114 -4.23 15.71 23.91
CA LEU A 114 -5.50 15.24 23.32
C LEU A 114 -5.27 14.23 22.20
N VAL A 115 -4.29 14.47 21.33
CA VAL A 115 -3.92 13.59 20.23
C VAL A 115 -3.42 12.23 20.76
N ASP A 116 -2.51 12.24 21.74
CA ASP A 116 -2.01 11.01 22.38
C ASP A 116 -3.15 10.24 23.07
N SER A 117 -4.05 10.97 23.73
CA SER A 117 -5.18 10.35 24.41
C SER A 117 -6.20 9.77 23.43
N ILE A 118 -6.49 10.43 22.30
CA ILE A 118 -7.43 9.84 21.32
C ILE A 118 -6.84 8.57 20.71
N TYR A 119 -5.56 8.54 20.33
CA TYR A 119 -4.93 7.29 19.85
C TYR A 119 -5.02 6.18 20.90
N SER A 120 -4.71 6.51 22.16
CA SER A 120 -4.76 5.56 23.27
C SER A 120 -6.16 5.02 23.55
N GLN A 121 -7.22 5.80 23.30
CA GLN A 121 -8.59 5.29 23.42
C GLN A 121 -9.00 4.52 22.17
N LEU A 122 -8.79 5.10 21.00
CA LEU A 122 -9.22 4.62 19.68
C LEU A 122 -8.67 3.21 19.37
N LEU A 123 -7.43 2.92 19.79
CA LEU A 123 -6.74 1.66 19.49
C LEU A 123 -6.77 0.64 20.66
N LYS A 124 -7.42 0.97 21.78
CA LYS A 124 -7.43 0.12 22.97
C LYS A 124 -8.66 -0.78 23.01
N ARG A 125 -8.41 -2.09 23.10
CA ARG A 125 -9.46 -3.07 23.38
C ARG A 125 -9.92 -2.98 24.83
N ASN A 126 -11.23 -3.10 25.05
CA ASN A 126 -11.81 -3.23 26.38
C ASN A 126 -11.51 -4.62 26.99
N ALA A 127 -11.99 -4.88 28.21
CA ALA A 127 -11.79 -6.17 28.89
C ALA A 127 -12.40 -7.37 28.14
N ALA A 128 -13.49 -7.15 27.39
CA ALA A 128 -14.13 -8.17 26.54
C ALA A 128 -13.39 -8.39 25.21
N GLY A 129 -12.43 -7.52 24.87
CA GLY A 129 -11.65 -7.59 23.63
C GLY A 129 -12.19 -6.72 22.49
N ASP A 130 -13.23 -5.92 22.72
CA ASP A 130 -13.83 -5.07 21.67
C ASP A 130 -13.11 -3.72 21.56
N LEU A 131 -13.05 -3.18 20.35
CA LEU A 131 -12.56 -1.83 20.08
C LEU A 131 -13.69 -0.80 20.28
N PRO A 132 -13.38 0.48 20.53
CA PRO A 132 -14.40 1.46 20.91
C PRO A 132 -15.19 1.99 19.71
N TYR A 133 -16.42 2.41 20.00
CA TYR A 133 -17.14 3.38 19.17
C TYR A 133 -16.44 4.75 19.20
N LEU A 134 -16.49 5.49 18.08
CA LEU A 134 -15.84 6.79 17.92
C LEU A 134 -16.27 7.79 19.00
N GLY A 135 -17.58 7.85 19.32
CA GLY A 135 -18.09 8.73 20.36
C GLY A 135 -17.55 8.41 21.76
N ASN A 136 -17.39 7.12 22.09
CA ASN A 136 -16.81 6.71 23.36
C ASN A 136 -15.31 7.03 23.44
N ALA A 137 -14.57 6.75 22.37
CA ALA A 137 -13.15 7.08 22.29
C ALA A 137 -12.93 8.59 22.42
N SER A 138 -13.69 9.40 21.69
CA SER A 138 -13.66 10.87 21.77
C SER A 138 -13.99 11.39 23.16
N ARG A 139 -15.10 10.93 23.77
CA ARG A 139 -15.49 11.34 25.12
C ARG A 139 -14.38 11.04 26.13
N LEU A 140 -13.88 9.80 26.14
CA LEU A 140 -12.83 9.37 27.08
C LEU A 140 -11.53 10.15 26.86
N ALA A 141 -11.14 10.38 25.61
CA ALA A 141 -9.94 11.15 25.30
C ALA A 141 -10.03 12.58 25.84
N LYS A 142 -11.16 13.25 25.60
CA LYS A 142 -11.41 14.60 26.12
C LYS A 142 -11.47 14.63 27.64
N THR A 143 -12.10 13.66 28.30
CA THR A 143 -12.18 13.63 29.77
C THR A 143 -10.82 13.38 30.42
N LEU A 144 -9.96 12.55 29.81
CA LEU A 144 -8.69 12.13 30.42
C LEU A 144 -7.51 13.08 30.14
N ALA A 145 -7.41 13.65 28.93
CA ALA A 145 -6.27 14.49 28.56
C ALA A 145 -6.32 15.90 29.12
N ALA A 146 -7.50 16.53 29.10
CA ALA A 146 -7.63 17.96 29.27
C ALA A 146 -9.02 18.35 29.81
N GLY A 147 -9.48 17.70 30.88
CA GLY A 147 -10.80 17.95 31.47
C GLY A 147 -11.00 19.43 31.82
N GLY A 148 -11.78 20.16 31.01
CA GLY A 148 -12.17 21.56 31.27
C GLY A 148 -11.31 22.65 30.60
N ASP A 149 -10.24 22.30 29.87
CA ASP A 149 -9.37 23.28 29.19
C ASP A 149 -9.97 23.84 27.88
N LEU A 150 -9.43 24.97 27.40
CA LEU A 150 -9.81 25.61 26.13
C LEU A 150 -9.72 24.65 24.94
N ASN A 151 -8.60 23.91 24.80
CA ASN A 151 -8.44 22.96 23.70
C ASN A 151 -9.55 21.89 23.73
N ASN A 152 -9.96 21.45 24.91
CA ASN A 152 -11.05 20.48 25.04
C ASN A 152 -12.33 20.97 24.35
N ARG A 153 -12.69 22.24 24.54
CA ARG A 153 -13.88 22.84 23.92
C ARG A 153 -13.73 22.99 22.41
N ASN A 154 -12.50 23.21 21.95
CA ASN A 154 -12.19 23.46 20.55
C ASN A 154 -12.04 22.16 19.73
N TYR A 155 -11.85 21.00 20.37
CA TYR A 155 -11.87 19.71 19.67
C TYR A 155 -13.28 19.14 19.51
N THR A 156 -13.59 18.65 18.31
CA THR A 156 -14.88 18.04 17.99
C THR A 156 -14.68 16.73 17.24
N LEU A 157 -15.59 15.78 17.48
CA LEU A 157 -15.76 14.60 16.63
C LEU A 157 -16.76 14.95 15.53
N LEU A 158 -16.28 15.04 14.29
CA LEU A 158 -17.10 15.18 13.10
C LEU A 158 -17.23 13.81 12.44
N ALA A 159 -18.13 12.99 12.98
CA ALA A 159 -18.42 11.64 12.51
C ALA A 159 -19.74 11.17 13.14
N ASP A 160 -20.27 10.03 12.68
CA ASP A 160 -21.28 9.30 13.44
C ASP A 160 -20.64 8.73 14.73
N PRO A 161 -21.06 9.19 15.93
CA PRO A 161 -20.47 8.73 17.19
C PRO A 161 -20.77 7.26 17.50
N THR A 162 -21.75 6.66 16.82
CA THR A 162 -22.15 5.24 16.96
C THR A 162 -21.40 4.32 16.01
N SER A 163 -20.57 4.87 15.12
CA SER A 163 -19.72 4.10 14.23
C SER A 163 -18.43 3.64 14.92
N MET A 164 -17.83 2.58 14.38
CA MET A 164 -16.49 2.10 14.72
C MET A 164 -15.62 2.20 13.47
N LEU A 165 -14.30 2.35 13.62
CA LEU A 165 -13.43 2.15 12.47
C LEU A 165 -13.44 0.67 12.04
N ALA A 166 -13.05 0.42 10.80
CA ALA A 166 -12.90 -0.91 10.22
C ALA A 166 -11.67 -1.65 10.78
N TYR A 167 -11.59 -1.79 12.10
CA TYR A 167 -10.52 -2.53 12.75
C TYR A 167 -10.70 -4.04 12.60
N PRO A 168 -9.60 -4.79 12.52
CA PRO A 168 -9.68 -6.24 12.53
C PRO A 168 -10.23 -6.79 13.85
N ARG A 169 -11.21 -7.69 13.76
CA ARG A 169 -11.99 -8.11 14.94
C ARG A 169 -11.28 -9.17 15.77
N GLN A 170 -10.62 -10.12 15.09
CA GLN A 170 -9.93 -11.25 15.71
C GLN A 170 -8.43 -10.95 15.89
N ARG A 171 -7.68 -11.90 16.46
CA ARG A 171 -6.24 -11.75 16.72
C ARG A 171 -5.45 -12.81 15.95
N VAL A 172 -4.31 -12.41 15.40
CA VAL A 172 -3.29 -13.34 14.89
C VAL A 172 -2.24 -13.51 15.97
N ILE A 173 -1.92 -14.76 16.33
CA ILE A 173 -0.93 -15.10 17.36
C ILE A 173 0.17 -15.95 16.72
N ILE A 174 1.43 -15.63 16.98
CA ILE A 174 2.57 -16.49 16.64
C ILE A 174 2.74 -17.54 17.75
N ASP A 175 2.67 -18.81 17.37
CA ASP A 175 2.86 -19.95 18.27
C ASP A 175 4.34 -20.28 18.45
N SER A 176 5.10 -20.25 17.34
CA SER A 176 6.51 -20.62 17.35
C SER A 176 7.32 -19.96 16.24
N ILE A 177 8.60 -19.74 16.54
CA ILE A 177 9.63 -19.31 15.60
C ILE A 177 10.69 -20.40 15.60
N ASN A 178 10.99 -20.96 14.42
CA ASN A 178 11.91 -22.09 14.23
C ASN A 178 11.60 -23.29 15.13
N GLY A 179 10.32 -23.51 15.43
CA GLY A 179 9.86 -24.58 16.32
C GLY A 179 10.03 -24.30 17.82
N ARG A 180 10.59 -23.16 18.21
CA ARG A 180 10.61 -22.71 19.62
C ARG A 180 9.34 -21.94 19.93
N LYS A 181 8.67 -22.31 21.01
CA LYS A 181 7.41 -21.70 21.44
C LYS A 181 7.63 -20.22 21.81
N VAL A 182 6.76 -19.35 21.31
CA VAL A 182 6.68 -17.96 21.77
C VAL A 182 5.87 -17.92 23.06
N VAL A 183 6.44 -17.33 24.11
CA VAL A 183 5.80 -17.28 25.45
C VAL A 183 5.21 -15.91 25.77
N SER A 184 5.68 -14.85 25.14
CA SER A 184 5.13 -13.50 25.27
C SER A 184 5.49 -12.62 24.07
N LEU A 185 4.90 -11.42 23.99
CA LEU A 185 5.18 -10.42 22.95
C LEU A 185 6.66 -10.00 22.87
N GLN A 186 7.42 -10.11 23.97
CA GLN A 186 8.82 -9.68 24.06
C GLN A 186 9.81 -10.85 24.14
N VAL A 187 9.35 -12.04 24.50
CA VAL A 187 10.21 -13.21 24.71
C VAL A 187 10.06 -14.16 23.53
N SER A 188 10.91 -13.97 22.52
CA SER A 188 11.27 -14.99 21.52
C SER A 188 12.64 -15.56 21.88
N LEU A 189 12.74 -16.89 21.96
CA LEU A 189 14.00 -17.59 22.25
C LEU A 189 14.88 -17.82 21.01
N ASP A 190 14.44 -17.42 19.81
CA ASP A 190 15.27 -17.52 18.60
C ASP A 190 15.44 -16.19 17.89
N THR A 191 16.64 -15.99 17.35
CA THR A 191 17.05 -14.79 16.60
C THR A 191 16.94 -15.09 15.11
N LEU A 192 16.30 -14.20 14.35
CA LEU A 192 16.34 -14.26 12.89
C LEU A 192 17.73 -13.80 12.43
N LYS A 193 18.51 -14.71 11.86
CA LYS A 193 19.89 -14.47 11.41
C LYS A 193 19.95 -14.39 9.90
N ALA A 194 20.83 -13.54 9.37
CA ALA A 194 21.09 -13.45 7.93
C ALA A 194 21.37 -14.84 7.34
N LEU A 195 20.80 -15.13 6.16
CA LEU A 195 20.94 -16.39 5.41
C LEU A 195 20.41 -17.64 6.13
N SER A 196 19.68 -17.48 7.23
CA SER A 196 18.99 -18.61 7.87
C SER A 196 17.63 -18.84 7.24
N LYS A 197 17.26 -20.12 7.06
CA LYS A 197 15.89 -20.49 6.76
C LYS A 197 15.05 -20.40 8.03
N ALA A 198 14.12 -19.46 8.06
CA ALA A 198 13.22 -19.23 9.17
C ALA A 198 11.87 -19.91 8.94
N ARG A 199 11.23 -20.35 10.03
CA ARG A 199 9.87 -20.90 10.02
C ARG A 199 9.02 -20.23 11.08
N LEU A 200 7.91 -19.64 10.68
CA LEU A 200 6.87 -19.13 11.58
C LEU A 200 5.66 -20.05 11.56
N ALA A 201 5.05 -20.27 12.71
CA ALA A 201 3.75 -20.90 12.82
C ALA A 201 2.88 -20.09 13.78
N GLY A 202 1.61 -19.97 13.45
CA GLY A 202 0.66 -19.21 14.25
C GLY A 202 -0.78 -19.65 14.04
N HIS A 203 -1.68 -18.97 14.73
CA HIS A 203 -3.11 -19.23 14.65
C HIS A 203 -3.95 -17.97 14.83
N ILE A 204 -5.23 -18.09 14.48
CA ILE A 204 -6.24 -17.05 14.64
C ILE A 204 -7.03 -17.31 15.92
N GLU A 205 -7.12 -16.31 16.78
CA GLU A 205 -7.95 -16.32 17.97
C GLU A 205 -9.18 -15.42 17.80
N ASN A 206 -10.35 -15.98 18.13
CA ASN A 206 -11.54 -15.21 18.42
C ASN A 206 -11.79 -15.23 19.93
N ARG A 207 -11.85 -14.06 20.57
CA ARG A 207 -12.03 -13.94 22.04
C ARG A 207 -11.08 -14.83 22.85
N ARG A 208 -9.80 -14.89 22.46
CA ARG A 208 -8.72 -15.68 23.10
C ARG A 208 -8.89 -17.21 23.00
N ALA A 209 -9.73 -17.68 22.09
CA ALA A 209 -9.85 -19.09 21.75
C ALA A 209 -9.52 -19.29 20.27
N LEU A 210 -8.89 -20.42 19.94
CA LEU A 210 -8.63 -20.80 18.55
C LEU A 210 -9.92 -20.75 17.73
N ASN A 211 -9.92 -19.99 16.63
CA ASN A 211 -10.99 -20.01 15.66
C ASN A 211 -10.73 -21.06 14.59
N ALA A 212 -11.11 -22.31 14.87
CA ALA A 212 -10.97 -23.42 13.92
C ALA A 212 -11.84 -23.28 12.66
N GLY A 213 -12.79 -22.34 12.62
CA GLY A 213 -13.61 -22.07 11.44
C GLY A 213 -12.99 -21.08 10.44
N PHE A 214 -11.88 -20.41 10.81
CA PHE A 214 -11.23 -19.42 9.96
C PHE A 214 -10.43 -20.10 8.85
N ASN A 215 -10.81 -19.84 7.59
CA ASN A 215 -10.08 -20.33 6.42
C ASN A 215 -9.85 -19.17 5.44
N GLY A 216 -8.59 -18.87 5.14
CA GLY A 216 -8.26 -17.67 4.38
C GLY A 216 -6.76 -17.50 4.22
N THR A 217 -6.29 -16.26 4.20
CA THR A 217 -4.88 -15.93 4.00
C THR A 217 -4.39 -15.06 5.15
N ALA A 218 -3.14 -15.25 5.57
CA ALA A 218 -2.43 -14.37 6.48
C ALA A 218 -1.32 -13.63 5.71
N ASP A 219 -1.30 -12.31 5.83
CA ASP A 219 -0.21 -11.44 5.40
C ASP A 219 0.80 -11.29 6.54
N ILE A 220 2.08 -11.51 6.23
CA ILE A 220 3.19 -11.45 7.19
C ILE A 220 4.25 -10.48 6.66
N THR A 221 4.49 -9.41 7.42
CA THR A 221 5.58 -8.46 7.15
C THR A 221 6.52 -8.44 8.34
N ILE A 222 7.79 -8.71 8.10
CA ILE A 222 8.83 -8.71 9.14
C ILE A 222 9.70 -7.49 8.93
N PHE A 223 9.68 -6.59 9.89
CA PHE A 223 10.53 -5.42 9.93
C PHE A 223 11.79 -5.71 10.74
N ASP A 224 12.93 -5.23 10.24
CA ASP A 224 14.15 -5.10 11.04
C ASP A 224 13.91 -4.09 12.17
N LYS A 225 14.89 -3.94 13.05
CA LYS A 225 14.85 -2.96 14.15
C LYS A 225 14.71 -1.52 13.62
N PRO A 226 14.11 -0.62 14.41
CA PRO A 226 14.06 0.80 14.08
C PRO A 226 15.44 1.39 13.83
N THR A 227 15.53 2.31 12.88
CA THR A 227 16.72 3.10 12.58
C THR A 227 16.47 4.56 12.90
N THR A 228 17.53 5.26 13.29
CA THR A 228 17.50 6.71 13.46
C THR A 228 17.79 7.37 12.12
N VAL A 229 16.88 8.23 11.65
CA VAL A 229 17.13 9.16 10.55
C VAL A 229 17.04 10.59 11.08
N ASN A 230 17.79 11.51 10.49
CA ASN A 230 17.82 12.91 10.90
C ASN A 230 16.89 13.73 10.00
N THR A 231 16.02 14.56 10.57
CA THR A 231 15.26 15.54 9.77
C THR A 231 16.21 16.45 8.98
N LEU A 232 15.70 17.05 7.90
CA LEU A 232 16.54 17.87 7.01
C LEU A 232 16.99 19.19 7.66
N GLY A 233 16.18 19.72 8.60
CA GLY A 233 16.51 20.93 9.36
C GLY A 233 16.25 22.25 8.62
N ASP A 234 15.59 22.18 7.46
CA ASP A 234 15.46 23.23 6.43
C ASP A 234 14.94 24.60 6.91
N GLN A 235 14.26 24.68 8.07
CA GLN A 235 13.64 25.92 8.58
C GLN A 235 14.46 26.65 9.66
N THR A 236 15.55 26.09 10.15
CA THR A 236 16.30 26.67 11.29
C THR A 236 17.66 27.21 10.84
N ASN A 237 18.09 28.34 11.44
CA ASN A 237 19.45 28.86 11.29
C ASN A 237 20.12 29.00 12.68
N PRO A 238 21.18 28.24 12.98
CA PRO A 238 21.80 27.21 12.13
C PRO A 238 20.84 26.04 11.87
N PHE A 239 21.06 25.29 10.78
CA PHE A 239 20.26 24.11 10.47
C PHE A 239 20.39 23.09 11.61
N VAL A 240 19.29 22.87 12.33
CA VAL A 240 19.21 21.88 13.41
C VAL A 240 18.45 20.67 12.89
N GLN A 241 19.20 19.59 12.67
CA GLN A 241 18.62 18.29 12.39
C GLN A 241 18.15 17.63 13.68
N VAL A 242 16.96 17.04 13.65
CA VAL A 242 16.36 16.33 14.80
C VAL A 242 16.33 14.83 14.48
N PRO A 243 16.83 13.95 15.35
CA PRO A 243 16.76 12.52 15.14
C PRO A 243 15.32 12.02 15.33
N VAL A 244 14.84 11.19 14.40
CA VAL A 244 13.55 10.50 14.45
C VAL A 244 13.76 9.00 14.23
N GLN A 245 12.95 8.18 14.90
CA GLN A 245 12.95 6.73 14.73
C GLN A 245 11.99 6.34 13.61
N VAL A 246 12.48 5.57 12.65
CA VAL A 246 11.69 4.97 11.57
C VAL A 246 11.88 3.46 11.55
N GLN A 247 10.88 2.71 11.09
CA GLN A 247 10.96 1.26 10.99
C GLN A 247 10.40 0.79 9.65
N GLU A 248 11.20 0.99 8.60
CA GLU A 248 10.81 0.80 7.20
C GLU A 248 11.55 -0.37 6.53
N ASN A 249 12.58 -0.92 7.16
CA ASN A 249 13.38 -2.02 6.60
C ASN A 249 12.62 -3.35 6.68
N VAL A 250 12.12 -3.84 5.55
CA VAL A 250 11.38 -5.11 5.46
C VAL A 250 12.32 -6.30 5.19
N VAL A 251 12.47 -7.17 6.18
CA VAL A 251 13.24 -8.42 6.09
C VAL A 251 12.50 -9.46 5.25
N TYR A 252 11.17 -9.49 5.33
CA TYR A 252 10.32 -10.41 4.58
C TYR A 252 8.91 -9.85 4.44
N SER A 253 8.30 -10.02 3.26
CA SER A 253 6.89 -9.73 3.00
C SER A 253 6.29 -10.89 2.20
N GLY A 254 5.27 -11.56 2.74
CA GLY A 254 4.65 -12.70 2.07
C GLY A 254 3.37 -13.18 2.73
N GLN A 255 2.77 -14.20 2.12
CA GLN A 255 1.46 -14.71 2.50
C GLN A 255 1.49 -16.18 2.88
N ALA A 256 0.57 -16.59 3.75
CA ALA A 256 0.38 -17.98 4.14
C ALA A 256 -1.09 -18.38 4.11
N THR A 257 -1.38 -19.60 3.69
CA THR A 257 -2.72 -20.17 3.81
C THR A 257 -3.06 -20.41 5.28
N VAL A 258 -4.22 -19.92 5.70
CA VAL A 258 -4.83 -20.23 6.99
C VAL A 258 -5.85 -21.34 6.79
N SER A 259 -5.62 -22.48 7.43
CA SER A 259 -6.54 -23.62 7.43
C SER A 259 -6.88 -24.02 8.86
N ALA A 260 -8.17 -24.17 9.14
CA ALA A 260 -8.68 -24.43 10.48
C ALA A 260 -8.10 -23.47 11.54
N GLY A 261 -7.99 -22.19 11.19
CA GLY A 261 -7.43 -21.15 12.02
C GLY A 261 -5.92 -21.22 12.25
N ARG A 262 -5.16 -22.03 11.50
CA ARG A 262 -3.71 -22.19 11.67
C ARG A 262 -2.96 -21.92 10.37
N PHE A 263 -1.77 -21.36 10.48
CA PHE A 263 -0.90 -21.08 9.34
C PHE A 263 0.57 -21.36 9.66
N ARG A 264 1.37 -21.46 8.60
CA ARG A 264 2.83 -21.51 8.67
C ARG A 264 3.43 -20.84 7.46
N VAL A 265 4.60 -20.25 7.64
CA VAL A 265 5.38 -19.69 6.53
C VAL A 265 6.85 -20.01 6.73
N ASN A 266 7.56 -20.21 5.62
CA ASN A 266 9.01 -20.36 5.60
C ASN A 266 9.59 -19.30 4.68
N PHE A 267 10.77 -18.82 5.00
CA PHE A 267 11.50 -17.86 4.17
C PHE A 267 12.99 -17.93 4.51
N ILE A 268 13.82 -17.31 3.67
CA ILE A 268 15.23 -17.07 3.97
C ILE A 268 15.37 -15.62 4.39
N VAL A 269 16.04 -15.39 5.53
CA VAL A 269 16.36 -14.05 5.99
C VAL A 269 17.43 -13.47 5.05
N PRO A 270 17.21 -12.30 4.41
CA PRO A 270 18.19 -11.69 3.54
C PRO A 270 19.55 -11.50 4.20
N LYS A 271 20.61 -11.52 3.39
CA LYS A 271 21.97 -11.16 3.81
C LYS A 271 22.05 -9.70 4.29
N ASP A 272 21.20 -8.85 3.72
CA ASP A 272 21.13 -7.42 3.94
C ASP A 272 20.23 -7.04 5.12
N ILE A 273 20.54 -7.59 6.28
CA ILE A 273 19.98 -7.12 7.56
C ILE A 273 21.07 -6.43 8.37
N SER A 274 20.68 -5.70 9.42
CA SER A 274 21.67 -5.23 10.37
C SER A 274 22.21 -6.36 11.24
N TYR A 275 23.54 -6.54 11.27
CA TYR A 275 24.18 -7.65 11.98
C TYR A 275 24.22 -7.48 13.50
N SER A 276 24.08 -6.25 14.01
CA SER A 276 23.93 -6.04 15.45
C SER A 276 22.56 -6.54 15.90
N VAL A 277 22.54 -7.37 16.94
CA VAL A 277 21.29 -7.94 17.43
C VAL A 277 20.42 -6.83 18.02
N GLY A 278 19.18 -6.72 17.54
CA GLY A 278 18.18 -5.78 18.01
C GLY A 278 16.78 -6.35 17.89
N VAL A 279 15.77 -5.58 18.31
CA VAL A 279 14.38 -6.03 18.33
C VAL A 279 13.66 -5.55 17.05
N GLY A 280 13.35 -6.49 16.17
CA GLY A 280 12.47 -6.30 15.02
C GLY A 280 11.00 -6.56 15.37
N LYS A 281 10.13 -6.44 14.36
CA LYS A 281 8.67 -6.55 14.51
C LYS A 281 8.08 -7.41 13.38
N ILE A 282 7.35 -8.45 13.74
CA ILE A 282 6.49 -9.20 12.83
C ILE A 282 5.10 -8.56 12.90
N SER A 283 4.62 -8.00 11.79
CA SER A 283 3.27 -7.47 11.61
C SER A 283 2.41 -8.49 10.88
N LEU A 284 1.17 -8.67 11.33
CA LEU A 284 0.29 -9.75 10.88
C LEU A 284 -1.12 -9.21 10.62
N TYR A 285 -1.66 -9.57 9.47
CA TYR A 285 -3.06 -9.43 9.14
C TYR A 285 -3.57 -10.75 8.57
N ALA A 286 -4.82 -11.09 8.78
CA ALA A 286 -5.43 -12.26 8.15
C ALA A 286 -6.87 -11.98 7.76
N ALA A 287 -7.29 -12.51 6.62
CA ALA A 287 -8.64 -12.34 6.10
C ALA A 287 -9.23 -13.68 5.65
N ASP A 288 -10.46 -13.94 6.09
CA ASP A 288 -11.35 -14.97 5.57
C ASP A 288 -12.44 -14.25 4.76
N TYR A 289 -12.25 -14.21 3.44
CA TYR A 289 -13.15 -13.51 2.52
C TYR A 289 -14.53 -14.18 2.42
N THR A 290 -14.62 -15.49 2.67
CA THR A 290 -15.87 -16.23 2.62
C THR A 290 -16.78 -15.85 3.79
N ASN A 291 -16.23 -15.84 5.00
CA ASN A 291 -16.96 -15.51 6.22
C ASN A 291 -16.95 -14.00 6.53
N LYS A 292 -16.23 -13.19 5.74
CA LYS A 292 -16.06 -11.74 5.91
C LYS A 292 -15.58 -11.37 7.31
N VAL A 293 -14.56 -12.09 7.78
CA VAL A 293 -13.92 -11.85 9.07
C VAL A 293 -12.42 -11.70 8.90
N ASP A 294 -11.84 -10.89 9.76
CA ASP A 294 -10.43 -10.54 9.72
C ASP A 294 -9.79 -10.59 11.12
N ALA A 295 -8.46 -10.62 11.12
CA ALA A 295 -7.64 -10.68 12.31
C ALA A 295 -6.38 -9.83 12.14
N GLN A 296 -5.86 -9.31 13.25
CA GLN A 296 -4.55 -8.64 13.26
C GLN A 296 -3.70 -9.09 14.44
N GLY A 297 -2.40 -8.95 14.31
CA GLY A 297 -1.47 -9.24 15.38
C GLY A 297 -0.09 -8.65 15.12
N TYR A 298 0.75 -8.69 16.15
CA TYR A 298 2.16 -8.44 15.99
C TYR A 298 2.95 -9.26 17.01
N GLN A 299 4.23 -9.49 16.72
CA GLN A 299 5.18 -10.15 17.62
C GLN A 299 6.54 -9.46 17.50
N LEU A 300 7.20 -9.16 18.63
CA LEU A 300 8.58 -8.69 18.59
C LEU A 300 9.53 -9.89 18.53
N VAL A 301 10.63 -9.73 17.78
CA VAL A 301 11.60 -10.81 17.55
C VAL A 301 13.02 -10.25 17.49
N PRO A 302 14.02 -10.91 18.10
CA PRO A 302 15.42 -10.55 17.89
C PRO A 302 15.84 -10.81 16.45
N ILE A 303 16.48 -9.82 15.81
CA ILE A 303 17.04 -9.92 14.45
C ILE A 303 18.50 -9.48 14.50
N GLY A 304 19.38 -10.21 13.81
CA GLY A 304 20.79 -9.88 13.66
C GLY A 304 21.71 -11.10 13.63
N GLY A 305 23.00 -10.86 13.42
CA GLY A 305 23.99 -11.91 13.17
C GLY A 305 23.77 -12.66 11.85
N ALA A 306 24.57 -13.71 11.62
CA ALA A 306 24.50 -14.53 10.43
C ALA A 306 24.45 -16.03 10.78
N ALA A 307 23.81 -16.81 9.91
CA ALA A 307 23.85 -18.26 9.97
C ALA A 307 25.28 -18.78 9.76
N GLN A 308 25.68 -19.81 10.51
CA GLN A 308 26.93 -20.51 10.26
C GLN A 308 26.70 -21.59 9.20
N GLY A 309 27.56 -21.64 8.19
CA GLY A 309 27.51 -22.68 7.15
C GLY A 309 26.31 -22.58 6.21
N ALA A 310 25.78 -21.38 5.97
CA ALA A 310 24.79 -21.17 4.92
C ALA A 310 25.35 -21.63 3.57
N ALA A 311 24.57 -22.42 2.83
CA ALA A 311 24.91 -22.77 1.45
C ALA A 311 25.00 -21.49 0.62
N GLY A 312 25.97 -21.41 -0.29
CA GLY A 312 26.09 -20.27 -1.20
C GLY A 312 25.05 -20.35 -2.33
N ASP A 313 24.66 -19.18 -2.82
CA ASP A 313 23.87 -19.02 -4.04
C ASP A 313 24.60 -18.04 -4.97
N THR A 314 24.60 -18.33 -6.27
CA THR A 314 25.18 -17.49 -7.33
C THR A 314 24.22 -17.29 -8.50
N THR A 315 23.00 -17.83 -8.42
CA THR A 315 22.00 -17.71 -9.48
C THR A 315 21.23 -16.40 -9.29
N PRO A 316 21.13 -15.54 -10.30
CA PRO A 316 20.36 -14.32 -10.18
C PRO A 316 18.86 -14.57 -10.29
N PRO A 317 18.02 -13.69 -9.72
CA PRO A 317 16.57 -13.79 -9.81
C PRO A 317 16.08 -13.60 -11.25
N GLU A 318 15.03 -14.35 -11.62
CA GLU A 318 14.29 -14.13 -12.86
C GLU A 318 13.25 -13.03 -12.66
N VAL A 319 13.20 -12.06 -13.58
CA VAL A 319 12.27 -10.93 -13.53
C VAL A 319 11.48 -10.85 -14.84
N ARG A 320 10.17 -11.14 -14.79
CA ARG A 320 9.26 -11.00 -15.94
C ARG A 320 8.28 -9.86 -15.71
N LEU A 321 8.22 -8.93 -16.65
CA LEU A 321 7.44 -7.70 -16.52
C LEU A 321 6.29 -7.64 -17.53
N PHE A 322 5.20 -7.02 -17.09
CA PHE A 322 3.96 -6.83 -17.84
C PHE A 322 3.34 -5.48 -17.46
N MET A 323 2.48 -4.94 -18.33
CA MET A 323 1.65 -3.77 -18.02
C MET A 323 0.21 -4.22 -17.81
N ASP A 324 -0.42 -3.74 -16.73
CA ASP A 324 -1.80 -4.00 -16.29
C ASP A 324 -2.10 -5.45 -15.88
N ASP A 325 -1.84 -6.42 -16.75
CA ASP A 325 -2.09 -7.84 -16.53
C ASP A 325 -1.07 -8.74 -17.24
N ASP A 326 -1.08 -10.04 -16.95
CA ASP A 326 -0.09 -10.99 -17.48
C ASP A 326 -0.34 -11.46 -18.92
N SER A 327 -1.38 -10.93 -19.58
CA SER A 327 -1.60 -11.10 -21.02
C SER A 327 -0.88 -10.05 -21.86
N PHE A 328 -0.36 -8.99 -21.22
CA PHE A 328 0.35 -7.92 -21.92
C PHE A 328 1.58 -8.42 -22.67
N VAL A 329 1.73 -7.95 -23.90
CA VAL A 329 2.86 -8.26 -24.77
C VAL A 329 3.72 -7.01 -24.90
N SER A 330 5.03 -7.15 -24.71
CA SER A 330 5.99 -6.04 -24.85
C SER A 330 5.83 -5.35 -26.21
N GLY A 331 5.73 -4.01 -26.18
CA GLY A 331 5.40 -3.14 -27.31
C GLY A 331 3.91 -2.75 -27.38
N GLY A 332 3.04 -3.36 -26.57
CA GLY A 332 1.60 -3.12 -26.57
C GLY A 332 1.16 -1.76 -26.01
N LEU A 333 -0.13 -1.47 -26.17
CA LEU A 333 -0.76 -0.25 -25.67
C LEU A 333 -1.15 -0.37 -24.19
N THR A 334 -0.99 0.71 -23.45
CA THR A 334 -1.52 0.88 -22.09
C THR A 334 -2.02 2.31 -21.87
N GLY A 335 -2.72 2.57 -20.77
CA GLY A 335 -3.13 3.91 -20.38
C GLY A 335 -1.97 4.80 -19.92
N VAL A 336 -2.28 6.05 -19.58
CA VAL A 336 -1.31 6.93 -18.88
C VAL A 336 -1.31 6.71 -17.36
N ASN A 337 -2.29 5.98 -16.85
CA ASN A 337 -2.34 5.47 -15.48
C ASN A 337 -2.43 3.95 -15.56
N SER A 338 -1.34 3.27 -15.23
CA SER A 338 -1.16 1.85 -15.53
C SER A 338 -0.40 1.13 -14.43
N LEU A 339 -0.66 -0.17 -14.30
CA LEU A 339 0.01 -1.01 -13.32
C LEU A 339 1.24 -1.66 -13.94
N LEU A 340 2.43 -1.44 -13.37
CA LEU A 340 3.57 -2.32 -13.60
C LEU A 340 3.37 -3.61 -12.80
N LEU A 341 3.27 -4.74 -13.50
CA LEU A 341 3.18 -6.07 -12.92
C LEU A 341 4.48 -6.83 -13.17
N GLY A 342 5.19 -7.20 -12.12
CA GLY A 342 6.35 -8.08 -12.18
C GLY A 342 6.05 -9.45 -11.58
N LYS A 343 6.47 -10.53 -12.23
CA LYS A 343 6.53 -11.89 -11.66
C LYS A 343 8.01 -12.26 -11.47
N LEU A 344 8.42 -12.40 -10.22
CA LEU A 344 9.80 -12.66 -9.85
C LEU A 344 9.95 -14.08 -9.31
N PHE A 345 11.08 -14.72 -9.60
CA PHE A 345 11.41 -16.06 -9.13
C PHE A 345 12.89 -16.17 -8.75
N ASP A 346 13.16 -16.77 -7.60
CA ASP A 346 14.49 -17.19 -7.17
C ASP A 346 14.38 -18.30 -6.11
N LEU A 347 15.24 -19.34 -6.14
CA LEU A 347 15.19 -20.44 -5.17
C LEU A 347 15.52 -20.02 -3.74
N SER A 348 16.32 -18.96 -3.59
CA SER A 348 16.65 -18.33 -2.33
C SER A 348 15.67 -17.22 -1.93
N GLY A 349 14.69 -16.93 -2.78
CA GLY A 349 13.70 -15.88 -2.59
C GLY A 349 14.26 -14.48 -2.90
N ILE A 350 13.35 -13.52 -3.02
CA ILE A 350 13.69 -12.14 -3.37
C ILE A 350 14.01 -11.34 -2.11
N ASN A 351 15.04 -10.51 -2.17
CA ASN A 351 15.41 -9.57 -1.13
C ASN A 351 14.45 -8.38 -1.12
N THR A 352 13.72 -8.22 -0.03
CA THR A 352 12.83 -7.08 0.22
C THR A 352 13.46 -6.01 1.10
N SER A 353 14.68 -6.25 1.60
CA SER A 353 15.34 -5.36 2.56
C SER A 353 15.88 -4.10 1.90
N ASN A 354 15.64 -2.96 2.54
CA ASN A 354 16.25 -1.67 2.20
C ASN A 354 17.56 -1.42 2.97
N ALA A 355 18.02 -2.37 3.80
CA ALA A 355 19.22 -2.20 4.62
C ALA A 355 20.53 -2.43 3.83
N GLY A 356 20.46 -3.11 2.68
CA GLY A 356 21.59 -3.33 1.79
C GLY A 356 21.75 -2.15 0.83
N VAL A 357 22.75 -1.31 1.06
CA VAL A 357 23.01 -0.14 0.20
C VAL A 357 23.24 -0.61 -1.24
N GLY A 358 22.36 -0.20 -2.15
CA GLY A 358 22.45 -0.55 -3.58
C GLY A 358 21.82 -1.88 -3.95
N HIS A 359 21.19 -2.59 -3.01
CA HIS A 359 20.48 -3.85 -3.23
C HIS A 359 18.96 -3.70 -3.19
N GLU A 360 18.46 -2.49 -3.44
CA GLU A 360 17.04 -2.20 -3.50
C GLU A 360 16.40 -2.80 -4.77
N LEU A 361 15.14 -3.24 -4.66
CA LEU A 361 14.30 -3.56 -5.81
C LEU A 361 13.89 -2.24 -6.46
N THR A 362 14.37 -1.97 -7.67
CA THR A 362 14.19 -0.68 -8.33
C THR A 362 13.47 -0.82 -9.66
N ALA A 363 12.69 0.20 -10.03
CA ALA A 363 12.13 0.36 -11.35
C ALA A 363 12.62 1.69 -11.96
N THR A 364 13.11 1.64 -13.20
CA THR A 364 13.61 2.80 -13.93
C THR A 364 12.80 2.97 -15.21
N LEU A 365 12.23 4.16 -15.39
CA LEU A 365 11.46 4.53 -16.59
C LEU A 365 12.37 5.22 -17.62
N ASP A 366 12.28 4.79 -18.87
CA ASP A 366 12.98 5.35 -20.04
C ASP A 366 14.52 5.35 -19.94
N ASP A 367 15.09 4.41 -19.19
CA ASP A 367 16.53 4.34 -18.87
C ASP A 367 17.07 5.66 -18.26
N ASP A 368 16.20 6.50 -17.71
CA ASP A 368 16.53 7.79 -17.10
C ASP A 368 16.84 7.59 -15.60
N PRO A 369 18.10 7.78 -15.16
CA PRO A 369 18.47 7.61 -13.75
C PRO A 369 17.72 8.54 -12.80
N THR A 370 17.18 9.65 -13.31
CA THR A 370 16.37 10.60 -12.50
C THR A 370 14.95 10.10 -12.26
N LYS A 371 14.50 9.08 -13.01
CA LYS A 371 13.19 8.41 -12.89
C LYS A 371 13.30 7.02 -12.26
N LEU A 372 14.37 6.77 -11.50
CA LEU A 372 14.53 5.57 -10.71
C LEU A 372 13.69 5.69 -9.43
N ILE A 373 12.90 4.65 -9.14
CA ILE A 373 12.12 4.53 -7.92
C ILE A 373 12.44 3.21 -7.21
N VAL A 374 12.43 3.24 -5.87
CA VAL A 374 12.51 2.05 -5.03
C VAL A 374 11.12 1.48 -4.88
N VAL A 375 10.93 0.19 -5.19
CA VAL A 375 9.62 -0.47 -5.23
C VAL A 375 9.57 -1.72 -4.33
N ASN A 376 10.46 -1.81 -3.34
CA ASN A 376 10.47 -2.89 -2.33
C ASN A 376 9.09 -3.09 -1.68
N ASP A 377 8.42 -2.00 -1.30
CA ASP A 377 7.10 -2.03 -0.64
C ASP A 377 5.96 -2.47 -1.58
N SER A 378 6.23 -2.52 -2.89
CA SER A 378 5.29 -2.97 -3.92
C SER A 378 5.45 -4.46 -4.26
N TYR A 379 6.41 -5.16 -3.63
CA TYR A 379 6.64 -6.59 -3.81
C TYR A 379 6.05 -7.41 -2.65
N THR A 380 5.49 -8.57 -2.98
CA THR A 380 5.04 -9.56 -1.97
C THR A 380 5.30 -10.98 -2.49
N ALA A 381 5.84 -11.84 -1.63
CA ALA A 381 6.01 -13.25 -1.94
C ALA A 381 4.66 -13.98 -2.09
N ALA A 382 4.64 -15.02 -2.91
CA ALA A 382 3.45 -15.80 -3.19
C ALA A 382 2.97 -16.56 -1.94
N VAL A 383 1.67 -16.92 -1.94
CA VAL A 383 1.06 -17.67 -0.84
C VAL A 383 1.78 -19.01 -0.66
N ASP A 384 2.27 -19.26 0.56
CA ASP A 384 3.00 -20.47 0.96
C ASP A 384 4.34 -20.71 0.23
N ASP A 385 4.77 -19.78 -0.62
CA ASP A 385 5.96 -19.92 -1.45
C ASP A 385 6.80 -18.64 -1.49
N PHE A 386 7.92 -18.64 -0.76
CA PHE A 386 8.86 -17.52 -0.74
C PHE A 386 9.76 -17.43 -1.97
N THR A 387 9.77 -18.44 -2.84
CA THR A 387 10.62 -18.47 -4.05
C THR A 387 10.00 -17.71 -5.21
N HIS A 388 8.69 -17.48 -5.18
CA HIS A 388 7.96 -16.69 -6.17
C HIS A 388 7.38 -15.45 -5.51
N GLY A 389 7.20 -14.38 -6.27
CA GLY A 389 6.44 -13.22 -5.81
C GLY A 389 5.99 -12.30 -6.93
N GLN A 390 5.20 -11.31 -6.54
CA GLN A 390 4.66 -10.32 -7.47
C GLN A 390 5.05 -8.92 -7.05
N LEU A 391 5.50 -8.13 -8.01
CA LEU A 391 5.67 -6.67 -7.92
C LEU A 391 4.43 -6.01 -8.54
N ARG A 392 3.80 -5.07 -7.83
CA ARG A 392 2.63 -4.33 -8.30
C ARG A 392 2.79 -2.84 -7.99
N TYR A 393 3.19 -2.05 -8.99
CA TYR A 393 3.41 -0.61 -8.84
C TYR A 393 2.55 0.21 -9.80
N ASN A 394 1.72 1.12 -9.29
CA ASN A 394 0.85 1.95 -10.13
C ASN A 394 1.61 3.21 -10.58
N TYR A 395 1.88 3.31 -11.88
CA TYR A 395 2.32 4.57 -12.48
C TYR A 395 1.12 5.48 -12.71
N LYS A 396 1.28 6.76 -12.36
CA LYS A 396 0.30 7.82 -12.60
C LYS A 396 0.90 8.83 -13.59
N SER A 397 0.08 9.33 -14.51
CA SER A 397 0.44 10.41 -15.44
C SER A 397 1.70 10.14 -16.28
N LEU A 398 1.84 8.93 -16.83
CA LEU A 398 2.86 8.62 -17.84
C LEU A 398 2.72 9.57 -19.03
N ALA A 399 3.85 10.01 -19.58
CA ALA A 399 3.84 10.82 -20.79
C ALA A 399 3.21 10.01 -21.95
N PRO A 400 2.46 10.61 -22.86
CA PRO A 400 1.99 9.89 -24.04
C PRO A 400 3.17 9.51 -24.95
N GLY A 401 3.22 8.26 -25.42
CA GLY A 401 4.25 7.79 -26.33
C GLY A 401 4.91 6.46 -25.91
N PRO A 402 5.98 6.06 -26.61
CA PRO A 402 6.72 4.83 -26.30
C PRO A 402 7.55 5.00 -25.03
N HIS A 403 7.59 3.93 -24.22
CA HIS A 403 8.31 3.86 -22.96
C HIS A 403 8.99 2.50 -22.78
N VAL A 404 10.01 2.49 -21.93
CA VAL A 404 10.62 1.26 -21.42
C VAL A 404 10.67 1.29 -19.90
N LEU A 405 10.27 0.19 -19.27
CA LEU A 405 10.46 -0.03 -17.85
C LEU A 405 11.48 -1.14 -17.63
N LYS A 406 12.44 -0.85 -16.76
CA LYS A 406 13.49 -1.78 -16.34
C LYS A 406 13.37 -2.00 -14.85
N VAL A 407 13.25 -3.25 -14.42
CA VAL A 407 13.21 -3.63 -13.00
C VAL A 407 14.44 -4.44 -12.66
N LYS A 408 15.20 -3.98 -11.66
CA LYS A 408 16.35 -4.71 -11.11
C LYS A 408 15.98 -5.26 -9.74
N ALA A 409 16.10 -6.58 -9.59
CA ALA A 409 15.82 -7.31 -8.37
C ALA A 409 17.08 -8.00 -7.83
N TRP A 410 17.05 -8.31 -6.54
CA TRP A 410 18.11 -9.03 -5.84
C TRP A 410 17.52 -10.24 -5.13
N ASP A 411 18.24 -11.36 -5.10
CA ASP A 411 17.91 -12.47 -4.23
C ASP A 411 18.39 -12.23 -2.80
N THR A 412 18.04 -13.11 -1.85
CA THR A 412 18.47 -13.01 -0.45
C THR A 412 19.99 -13.16 -0.23
N TYR A 413 20.75 -13.56 -1.26
CA TYR A 413 22.21 -13.74 -1.25
C TYR A 413 22.99 -12.61 -1.93
N ASN A 414 22.28 -11.63 -2.48
CA ASN A 414 22.75 -10.45 -3.20
C ASN A 414 23.24 -10.76 -4.64
N ASN A 415 22.66 -11.75 -5.31
CA ASN A 415 22.74 -11.89 -6.76
C ASN A 415 21.66 -11.01 -7.42
N SER A 416 22.02 -10.25 -8.45
CA SER A 416 21.07 -9.35 -9.13
C SER A 416 20.59 -9.89 -10.47
N GLY A 417 19.30 -9.75 -10.74
CA GLY A 417 18.66 -10.01 -12.03
C GLY A 417 17.88 -8.79 -12.51
N GLU A 418 17.62 -8.72 -13.81
CA GLU A 418 16.93 -7.59 -14.43
C GLU A 418 15.90 -8.06 -15.46
N GLY A 419 14.74 -7.39 -15.48
CA GLY A 419 13.69 -7.57 -16.47
C GLY A 419 13.38 -6.25 -17.16
N ARG A 420 12.87 -6.31 -18.40
CA ARG A 420 12.45 -5.15 -19.18
C ARG A 420 11.09 -5.38 -19.83
N VAL A 421 10.29 -4.33 -19.94
CA VAL A 421 9.07 -4.29 -20.75
C VAL A 421 9.00 -2.97 -21.52
N GLU A 422 8.66 -3.05 -22.80
CA GLU A 422 8.36 -1.89 -23.63
C GLU A 422 6.84 -1.73 -23.76
N PHE A 423 6.36 -0.51 -23.86
CA PHE A 423 4.93 -0.23 -24.02
C PHE A 423 4.70 1.15 -24.64
N ILE A 424 3.48 1.40 -25.11
CA ILE A 424 3.05 2.70 -25.61
C ILE A 424 1.94 3.22 -24.71
N ALA A 425 2.20 4.33 -23.99
CA ALA A 425 1.21 5.01 -23.18
C ALA A 425 0.33 5.90 -24.08
N ALA A 426 -0.97 5.62 -24.13
CA ALA A 426 -1.91 6.33 -24.96
C ALA A 426 -2.87 7.18 -24.11
N GLN A 427 -2.82 8.50 -24.31
CA GLN A 427 -3.77 9.44 -23.71
C GLN A 427 -4.99 9.57 -24.61
N SER A 428 -5.99 8.70 -24.46
CA SER A 428 -7.26 8.93 -25.17
C SER A 428 -8.52 8.54 -24.40
N ALA A 429 -9.48 9.49 -24.41
CA ALA A 429 -10.88 9.26 -24.07
C ALA A 429 -11.61 8.37 -25.10
N ALA A 430 -11.05 8.20 -26.30
CA ALA A 430 -11.52 7.25 -27.32
C ALA A 430 -10.80 5.89 -27.19
N LEU A 431 -11.50 4.79 -27.46
CA LEU A 431 -10.91 3.45 -27.53
C LEU A 431 -9.87 3.42 -28.66
N ALA A 432 -8.60 3.21 -28.33
CA ALA A 432 -7.56 2.94 -29.31
C ALA A 432 -7.49 1.42 -29.56
N LEU A 433 -7.48 1.02 -30.83
CA LEU A 433 -7.30 -0.36 -31.25
C LEU A 433 -5.96 -0.48 -31.99
N ASP A 434 -5.18 -1.50 -31.67
CA ASP A 434 -3.95 -1.86 -32.37
C ASP A 434 -3.86 -3.37 -32.58
N HIS A 435 -2.96 -3.82 -33.47
CA HIS A 435 -2.76 -5.23 -33.83
C HIS A 435 -4.06 -6.01 -34.11
N VAL A 436 -4.99 -5.36 -34.82
CA VAL A 436 -6.27 -5.98 -35.21
C VAL A 436 -6.01 -7.01 -36.31
N LEU A 437 -6.12 -8.30 -35.97
CA LEU A 437 -5.89 -9.40 -36.89
C LEU A 437 -6.84 -10.56 -36.63
N ASN A 438 -6.95 -11.47 -37.59
CA ASN A 438 -7.62 -12.74 -37.39
C ASN A 438 -6.66 -13.91 -37.66
N TYR A 439 -6.64 -14.90 -36.77
CA TYR A 439 -5.80 -16.07 -36.91
C TYR A 439 -6.55 -17.37 -36.55
N PRO A 440 -6.43 -18.43 -37.37
CA PRO A 440 -5.75 -18.48 -38.66
C PRO A 440 -6.47 -17.66 -39.76
N ASN A 441 -5.70 -17.17 -40.75
CA ASN A 441 -6.21 -16.55 -41.98
C ASN A 441 -5.26 -16.91 -43.16
N PRO A 442 -5.70 -17.67 -44.18
CA PRO A 442 -7.05 -18.23 -44.35
C PRO A 442 -7.35 -19.35 -43.33
N PHE A 443 -8.64 -19.61 -43.10
CA PHE A 443 -9.13 -20.65 -42.19
C PHE A 443 -10.17 -21.53 -42.89
N SER A 444 -10.31 -22.78 -42.44
CA SER A 444 -11.32 -23.72 -42.97
C SER A 444 -12.59 -23.74 -42.13
N ASN A 445 -12.45 -23.79 -40.79
CA ASN A 445 -13.58 -23.98 -39.87
C ASN A 445 -13.71 -22.91 -38.78
N THR A 446 -12.62 -22.32 -38.29
CA THR A 446 -12.65 -21.31 -37.22
C THR A 446 -11.49 -20.34 -37.32
N THR A 447 -11.75 -19.05 -37.09
CA THR A 447 -10.74 -18.02 -36.86
C THR A 447 -11.01 -17.28 -35.55
N THR A 448 -9.99 -16.68 -34.95
CA THR A 448 -10.09 -15.84 -33.76
C THR A 448 -9.65 -14.43 -34.11
N PHE A 449 -10.46 -13.43 -33.76
CA PHE A 449 -10.07 -12.04 -33.89
C PHE A 449 -9.29 -11.60 -32.65
N HIS A 450 -8.11 -11.07 -32.89
CA HIS A 450 -7.18 -10.53 -31.90
C HIS A 450 -7.09 -9.02 -32.08
N PHE A 451 -7.01 -8.30 -30.96
CA PHE A 451 -6.74 -6.87 -30.95
C PHE A 451 -6.21 -6.45 -29.58
N ASP A 452 -5.39 -5.40 -29.59
CA ASP A 452 -4.89 -4.71 -28.40
C ASP A 452 -5.68 -3.41 -28.21
N HIS A 453 -5.86 -2.99 -26.96
CA HIS A 453 -6.53 -1.72 -26.67
C HIS A 453 -6.08 -1.09 -25.35
N ASN A 454 -6.37 0.21 -25.17
CA ASN A 454 -5.94 0.99 -24.01
C ASN A 454 -7.00 1.10 -22.88
N ARG A 455 -7.87 0.11 -22.73
CA ARG A 455 -9.04 0.14 -21.81
C ARG A 455 -9.14 -1.10 -20.91
N THR A 456 -8.02 -1.52 -20.34
CA THR A 456 -7.97 -2.69 -19.45
C THR A 456 -8.92 -2.53 -18.25
N GLY A 457 -9.63 -3.60 -17.90
CA GLY A 457 -10.60 -3.62 -16.80
C GLY A 457 -11.94 -2.94 -17.08
N GLN A 458 -12.16 -2.39 -18.28
CA GLN A 458 -13.46 -1.82 -18.68
C GLN A 458 -14.32 -2.85 -19.42
N GLU A 459 -15.61 -2.55 -19.55
CA GLU A 459 -16.50 -3.30 -20.43
C GLU A 459 -16.33 -2.83 -21.87
N LEU A 460 -16.11 -3.77 -22.81
CA LEU A 460 -16.06 -3.47 -24.24
C LEU A 460 -17.22 -4.14 -24.97
N GLU A 461 -17.95 -3.35 -25.75
CA GLU A 461 -18.84 -3.84 -26.79
C GLU A 461 -18.05 -3.93 -28.11
N VAL A 462 -17.77 -5.15 -28.55
CA VAL A 462 -16.96 -5.43 -29.74
C VAL A 462 -17.87 -5.79 -30.91
N GLN A 463 -17.78 -5.04 -32.00
CA GLN A 463 -18.45 -5.35 -33.26
C GLN A 463 -17.41 -5.68 -34.34
N VAL A 464 -17.52 -6.86 -34.96
CA VAL A 464 -16.68 -7.25 -36.10
C VAL A 464 -17.55 -7.33 -37.35
N GLN A 465 -17.23 -6.55 -38.37
CA GLN A 465 -17.91 -6.58 -39.66
C GLN A 465 -17.02 -7.19 -40.74
N ILE A 466 -17.51 -8.25 -41.38
CA ILE A 466 -16.80 -8.98 -42.43
C ILE A 466 -17.37 -8.54 -43.78
N PHE A 467 -16.51 -8.08 -44.67
CA PHE A 467 -16.90 -7.61 -46.01
C PHE A 467 -16.26 -8.48 -47.09
N THR A 468 -16.94 -8.58 -48.23
CA THR A 468 -16.33 -9.06 -49.47
C THR A 468 -15.31 -8.04 -49.98
N VAL A 469 -14.42 -8.45 -50.90
CA VAL A 469 -13.46 -7.55 -51.58
C VAL A 469 -14.18 -6.40 -52.32
N ALA A 470 -15.44 -6.60 -52.72
CA ALA A 470 -16.27 -5.58 -53.35
C ALA A 470 -17.02 -4.67 -52.34
N GLY A 471 -16.73 -4.76 -51.04
CA GLY A 471 -17.33 -3.92 -50.00
C GLY A 471 -18.74 -4.34 -49.56
N ARG A 472 -19.28 -5.47 -50.06
CA ARG A 472 -20.57 -6.00 -49.58
C ARG A 472 -20.41 -6.65 -48.22
N LEU A 473 -21.21 -6.24 -47.24
CA LEU A 473 -21.26 -6.85 -45.91
C LEU A 473 -21.68 -8.33 -46.01
N VAL A 474 -20.84 -9.22 -45.47
CA VAL A 474 -21.07 -10.66 -45.40
C VAL A 474 -21.72 -11.01 -44.06
N LYS A 475 -21.15 -10.51 -42.96
CA LYS A 475 -21.61 -10.84 -41.61
C LYS A 475 -21.15 -9.80 -40.59
N THR A 476 -21.95 -9.63 -39.55
CA THR A 476 -21.59 -8.84 -38.35
C THR A 476 -21.58 -9.78 -37.15
N LEU A 477 -20.54 -9.68 -36.32
CA LEU A 477 -20.40 -10.39 -35.05
C LEU A 477 -20.42 -9.36 -33.92
N HIS A 478 -21.02 -9.74 -32.80
CA HIS A 478 -21.07 -8.93 -31.58
C HIS A 478 -20.53 -9.74 -30.41
N ALA A 479 -19.74 -9.12 -29.56
CA ALA A 479 -19.26 -9.72 -28.31
C ALA A 479 -19.16 -8.65 -27.22
N ASN A 480 -19.59 -9.00 -26.01
CA ASN A 480 -19.40 -8.15 -24.83
C ASN A 480 -18.28 -8.73 -23.99
N VAL A 481 -17.27 -7.90 -23.68
CA VAL A 481 -16.13 -8.26 -22.83
C VAL A 481 -16.28 -7.48 -21.53
N LEU A 482 -16.87 -8.12 -20.51
CA LEU A 482 -17.23 -7.50 -19.22
C LEU A 482 -16.03 -7.08 -18.36
N ALA A 483 -14.83 -7.57 -18.68
CA ALA A 483 -13.56 -7.19 -18.06
C ALA A 483 -12.44 -7.44 -19.07
N SER A 484 -12.21 -6.47 -19.95
CA SER A 484 -11.22 -6.62 -21.02
C SER A 484 -9.79 -6.60 -20.49
N THR A 485 -8.99 -7.60 -20.85
CA THR A 485 -7.52 -7.60 -20.68
C THR A 485 -6.86 -6.74 -21.74
N ALA A 486 -5.60 -6.34 -21.56
CA ALA A 486 -4.89 -5.50 -22.54
C ALA A 486 -4.88 -6.10 -23.97
N HIS A 487 -4.76 -7.42 -24.07
CA HIS A 487 -4.93 -8.20 -25.31
C HIS A 487 -6.22 -9.03 -25.27
N ASN A 488 -7.07 -8.94 -26.29
CA ASN A 488 -8.32 -9.71 -26.36
C ASN A 488 -8.37 -10.72 -27.52
N GLN A 489 -8.87 -11.92 -27.21
CA GLN A 489 -9.02 -13.05 -28.15
C GLN A 489 -10.41 -13.71 -28.08
N ARG A 490 -11.41 -13.05 -27.48
CA ARG A 490 -12.71 -13.66 -27.16
C ARG A 490 -13.73 -13.66 -28.30
N CYS A 491 -13.44 -13.03 -29.44
CA CYS A 491 -14.27 -13.12 -30.64
C CYS A 491 -13.97 -14.42 -31.40
N ARG A 492 -14.32 -15.56 -30.80
CA ARG A 492 -14.40 -16.86 -31.49
C ARG A 492 -15.80 -16.96 -32.06
N HIS A 493 -15.98 -16.86 -33.38
CA HIS A 493 -17.08 -17.50 -34.10
C HIS A 493 -16.95 -17.26 -35.61
N LEU A 494 -16.55 -18.31 -36.33
CA LEU A 494 -17.14 -18.75 -37.60
C LEU A 494 -16.50 -20.05 -38.02
#